data_AF-A0A2V9J7C0-F1
#
_entry.id   AF-A0A2V9J7C0-F1
#
_cell.length_a   1.000
_cell.length_b   1.000
_cell.length_c   1.000
_cell.angle_alpha   90.00
_cell.angle_beta   90.00
_cell.angle_gamma   90.00
#
_symmetry.space_group_name_H-M   'P 1'
#
loop_
_entity.id
_entity.type
_entity.pdbx_description
1 polymer ?
#
loop_
_entity_poly.entity_id
_entity_poly.type
_entity_poly.pdbx_seq_one_letter_code
_entity_poly.pdbx_strand_id
1 'polypeptide(L)'
;MLSTRCLLLFSLAACCGSAVSVARPQAPAGENRTISLNRYWNFVTDPAGGLKVNDLASVEKVRQALVPGSWQSEFDDLRDYAGVAWYWTSFTLAPLAAGQIALVRFGAVDYRAEVYFNGQKAGSREGGYLPFEFDATSLLHPGENQLAVRVVDPGAKPDEVAGIKYAEIPHGKQNWYVQTSGLWQGVEIEVKARLHLGAVHITARADGSFRIEAPYVNAGGNPMGEPAKMSAQILDSGGKVVWERSIELMPLVGLNRRLWPDHGKCEFPGRISNPSLWSPASPALYTLRVGLSSGDTQVTRFGWG
;
A
#
# COMPACT_ATOMS: atom_id res chain seq x y z
N MET A 1 20.58 -87.59 -22.20
CA MET A 1 21.60 -87.45 -21.15
C MET A 1 21.95 -85.97 -21.04
N LEU A 2 22.08 -85.48 -19.80
CA LEU A 2 22.01 -84.06 -19.38
C LEU A 2 22.89 -83.10 -20.20
N SER A 3 22.37 -81.90 -20.47
CA SER A 3 23.21 -80.71 -20.60
C SER A 3 22.45 -79.45 -20.19
N THR A 4 22.81 -78.97 -19.00
CA THR A 4 22.39 -77.73 -18.36
C THR A 4 22.99 -76.52 -19.08
N ARG A 5 22.19 -75.53 -19.48
CA ARG A 5 22.69 -74.19 -19.83
C ARG A 5 21.82 -73.07 -19.27
N CYS A 6 22.38 -72.45 -18.22
CA CYS A 6 22.34 -71.05 -17.80
C CYS A 6 21.27 -70.12 -18.43
N LEU A 7 20.32 -69.67 -17.60
CA LEU A 7 19.57 -68.43 -17.82
C LEU A 7 20.47 -67.22 -17.48
N LEU A 8 20.72 -66.36 -18.47
CA LEU A 8 21.19 -64.99 -18.27
C LEU A 8 19.99 -64.05 -18.37
N LEU A 9 19.60 -63.45 -17.24
CA LEU A 9 18.61 -62.38 -17.16
C LEU A 9 19.23 -61.07 -17.66
N PHE A 10 18.80 -60.60 -18.83
CA PHE A 10 19.02 -59.21 -19.27
C PHE A 10 17.93 -58.32 -18.68
N SER A 11 18.31 -57.47 -17.73
CA SER A 11 17.48 -56.35 -17.26
C SER A 11 17.51 -55.23 -18.30
N LEU A 12 16.40 -54.98 -18.98
CA LEU A 12 16.19 -53.75 -19.74
C LEU A 12 15.88 -52.62 -18.75
N ALA A 13 16.85 -51.72 -18.54
CA ALA A 13 16.59 -50.44 -17.90
C ALA A 13 15.86 -49.53 -18.89
N ALA A 14 14.55 -49.35 -18.70
CA ALA A 14 13.76 -48.34 -19.40
C ALA A 14 14.13 -46.96 -18.85
N CYS A 15 14.86 -46.15 -19.62
CA CYS A 15 15.03 -44.72 -19.35
C CYS A 15 13.68 -44.02 -19.62
N CYS A 16 12.86 -43.88 -18.58
CA CYS A 16 11.77 -42.92 -18.57
C CYS A 16 12.38 -41.51 -18.50
N GLY A 17 12.59 -40.89 -19.67
CA GLY A 17 12.87 -39.47 -19.77
C GLY A 17 11.62 -38.68 -19.40
N SER A 18 11.50 -38.30 -18.13
CA SER A 18 10.48 -37.36 -17.67
C SER A 18 10.75 -36.01 -18.34
N ALA A 19 9.92 -35.66 -19.32
CA ALA A 19 9.90 -34.31 -19.87
C ALA A 19 9.58 -33.34 -18.72
N VAL A 20 10.60 -32.61 -18.26
CA VAL A 20 10.42 -31.49 -17.35
C VAL A 20 9.68 -30.42 -18.15
N SER A 21 8.37 -30.31 -17.91
CA SER A 21 7.59 -29.15 -18.33
C SER A 21 8.16 -27.94 -17.61
N VAL A 22 9.07 -27.23 -18.24
CA VAL A 22 9.47 -25.89 -17.82
C VAL A 22 8.20 -25.04 -17.88
N ALA A 23 7.63 -24.73 -16.72
CA ALA A 23 6.51 -23.83 -16.62
C ALA A 23 6.89 -22.53 -17.35
N ARG A 24 6.02 -22.08 -18.26
CA ARG A 24 6.20 -20.78 -18.91
C ARG A 24 6.38 -19.73 -17.83
N PRO A 25 7.31 -18.76 -18.00
CA PRO A 25 7.39 -17.62 -17.09
C PRO A 25 6.01 -16.99 -17.01
N GLN A 26 5.46 -16.93 -15.80
CA GLN A 26 4.25 -16.19 -15.53
C GLN A 26 4.55 -14.74 -15.95
N ALA A 27 3.68 -14.15 -16.76
CA ALA A 27 3.86 -12.78 -17.23
C ALA A 27 4.20 -11.88 -16.03
N PRO A 28 5.08 -10.86 -16.19
CA PRO A 28 5.34 -9.92 -15.11
C PRO A 28 4.00 -9.45 -14.55
N ALA A 29 3.88 -9.36 -13.23
CA ALA A 29 2.74 -8.71 -12.61
C ALA A 29 2.55 -7.38 -13.34
N GLY A 30 1.34 -7.12 -13.85
CA GLY A 30 1.08 -5.94 -14.68
C GLY A 30 1.56 -4.67 -13.97
N GLU A 31 1.93 -3.65 -14.74
CA GLU A 31 2.47 -2.39 -14.22
C GLU A 31 1.63 -1.86 -13.04
N ASN A 32 2.32 -1.33 -12.03
CA ASN A 32 1.66 -0.63 -10.94
C ASN A 32 0.79 0.49 -11.54
N ARG A 33 -0.45 0.57 -11.08
CA ARG A 33 -1.37 1.62 -11.52
C ARG A 33 -2.10 2.23 -10.33
N THR A 34 -2.30 3.53 -10.42
CA THR A 34 -3.03 4.30 -9.41
C THR A 34 -4.33 4.80 -10.00
N ILE A 35 -5.43 4.59 -9.29
CA ILE A 35 -6.75 5.12 -9.62
C ILE A 35 -7.08 6.17 -8.57
N SER A 36 -7.11 7.44 -8.98
CA SER A 36 -7.53 8.52 -8.07
C SER A 36 -9.03 8.44 -7.82
N LEU A 37 -9.42 8.58 -6.56
CA LEU A 37 -10.79 8.77 -6.13
C LEU A 37 -11.07 10.21 -5.69
N ASN A 38 -10.20 11.16 -6.08
CA ASN A 38 -10.37 12.58 -5.80
C ASN A 38 -11.40 13.18 -6.76
N ARG A 39 -12.63 13.35 -6.28
CA ARG A 39 -13.80 13.83 -7.03
C ARG A 39 -14.92 14.11 -6.03
N TYR A 40 -16.09 14.49 -6.54
CA TYR A 40 -17.29 14.54 -5.73
C TYR A 40 -17.74 13.15 -5.28
N TRP A 41 -18.02 13.02 -3.99
CA TRP A 41 -18.62 11.87 -3.35
C TRP A 41 -19.99 12.27 -2.83
N ASN A 42 -20.90 11.29 -2.78
CA ASN A 42 -22.14 11.48 -2.05
C ASN A 42 -21.82 11.69 -0.57
N PHE A 43 -22.53 12.62 0.05
CA PHE A 43 -22.28 13.04 1.42
C PHE A 43 -23.59 13.26 2.18
N VAL A 44 -23.63 12.83 3.44
CA VAL A 44 -24.73 13.14 4.35
C VAL A 44 -24.22 13.22 5.78
N THR A 45 -24.75 14.14 6.57
CA THR A 45 -24.53 14.17 8.02
C THR A 45 -25.47 13.17 8.70
N ASP A 46 -25.00 12.56 9.78
CA ASP A 46 -25.73 11.60 10.61
C ASP A 46 -25.70 12.06 12.09
N PRO A 47 -26.37 13.16 12.46
CA PRO A 47 -26.28 13.70 13.82
C PRO A 47 -26.74 12.72 14.91
N ALA A 48 -27.64 11.79 14.58
CA ALA A 48 -28.09 10.74 15.49
C ALA A 48 -27.12 9.55 15.56
N GLY A 49 -26.17 9.43 14.62
CA GLY A 49 -25.20 8.36 14.52
C GLY A 49 -25.81 6.99 14.21
N GLY A 50 -27.04 6.96 13.68
CA GLY A 50 -27.84 5.75 13.53
C GLY A 50 -27.75 5.09 12.16
N LEU A 51 -27.22 5.79 11.15
CA LEU A 51 -27.11 5.26 9.79
C LEU A 51 -26.07 4.13 9.74
N LYS A 52 -26.41 3.09 8.97
CA LYS A 52 -25.52 2.00 8.61
C LYS A 52 -25.20 2.06 7.13
N VAL A 53 -24.13 1.38 6.72
CA VAL A 53 -23.69 1.34 5.31
C VAL A 53 -24.80 0.88 4.35
N ASN A 54 -25.68 -0.02 4.77
CA ASN A 54 -26.79 -0.53 3.95
C ASN A 54 -27.94 0.48 3.80
N ASP A 55 -28.02 1.50 4.66
CA ASP A 55 -29.08 2.50 4.61
C ASP A 55 -28.79 3.57 3.54
N LEU A 56 -27.50 3.77 3.19
CA LEU A 56 -27.00 4.86 2.34
C LEU A 56 -27.68 4.95 0.97
N ALA A 57 -28.11 3.82 0.40
CA ALA A 57 -28.81 3.80 -0.89
C ALA A 57 -30.20 4.44 -0.85
N SER A 58 -30.78 4.60 0.34
CA SER A 58 -32.14 5.13 0.56
C SER A 58 -32.17 6.47 1.30
N VAL A 59 -31.00 7.02 1.63
CA VAL A 59 -30.91 8.27 2.39
C VAL A 59 -31.39 9.44 1.53
N GLU A 60 -32.24 10.29 2.10
CA GLU A 60 -32.67 11.54 1.51
C GLU A 60 -31.66 12.68 1.78
N LYS A 61 -31.77 13.79 1.04
CA LYS A 61 -30.94 15.01 1.23
C LYS A 61 -29.43 14.79 1.06
N VAL A 62 -29.06 13.83 0.21
CA VAL A 62 -27.67 13.59 -0.20
C VAL A 62 -27.09 14.85 -0.87
N ARG A 63 -25.90 15.25 -0.42
CA ARG A 63 -25.10 16.33 -1.01
C ARG A 63 -23.92 15.74 -1.78
N GLN A 64 -23.23 16.58 -2.56
CA GLN A 64 -21.96 16.23 -3.20
C GLN A 64 -20.84 16.97 -2.47
N ALA A 65 -19.90 16.24 -1.86
CA ALA A 65 -18.70 16.79 -1.22
C ALA A 65 -17.47 16.43 -2.06
N LEU A 66 -16.61 17.40 -2.33
CA LEU A 66 -15.36 17.22 -3.04
C LEU A 66 -14.33 16.56 -2.12
N VAL A 67 -13.76 15.45 -2.59
CA VAL A 67 -12.62 14.81 -1.92
C VAL A 67 -11.36 15.08 -2.76
N PRO A 68 -10.26 15.60 -2.19
CA PRO A 68 -10.10 16.01 -0.79
C PRO A 68 -10.86 17.31 -0.44
N GLY A 69 -11.38 17.36 0.78
CA GLY A 69 -12.13 18.51 1.28
C GLY A 69 -12.62 18.32 2.72
N SER A 70 -12.94 19.41 3.39
CA SER A 70 -13.56 19.40 4.72
C SER A 70 -14.99 19.89 4.60
N TRP A 71 -15.93 19.22 5.28
CA TRP A 71 -17.33 19.62 5.19
C TRP A 71 -17.58 21.04 5.73
N GLN A 72 -16.74 21.52 6.66
CA GLN A 72 -16.82 22.89 7.19
C GLN A 72 -16.42 23.96 6.19
N SER A 73 -15.50 23.67 5.27
CA SER A 73 -15.09 24.60 4.22
C SER A 73 -16.00 24.54 3.00
N GLU A 74 -16.62 23.39 2.74
CA GLU A 74 -17.46 23.16 1.58
C GLU A 74 -18.92 23.59 1.77
N PHE A 75 -19.47 23.46 2.99
CA PHE A 75 -20.87 23.77 3.27
C PHE A 75 -21.00 24.79 4.39
N ASP A 76 -21.51 25.98 4.06
CA ASP A 76 -21.65 27.08 5.03
C ASP A 76 -22.51 26.70 6.24
N ASP A 77 -23.55 25.87 6.04
CA ASP A 77 -24.42 25.40 7.12
C ASP A 77 -23.78 24.32 8.01
N LEU A 78 -22.64 23.76 7.60
CA LEU A 78 -21.86 22.78 8.36
C LEU A 78 -20.56 23.36 8.93
N ARG A 79 -20.36 24.68 8.86
CA ARG A 79 -19.14 25.33 9.38
C ARG A 79 -18.85 25.01 10.85
N ASP A 80 -19.90 24.90 11.66
CA ASP A 80 -19.82 24.56 13.08
C ASP A 80 -20.24 23.11 13.37
N TYR A 81 -20.43 22.29 12.33
CA TYR A 81 -20.85 20.91 12.50
C TYR A 81 -19.66 20.03 12.93
N ALA A 82 -19.85 19.41 14.10
CA ALA A 82 -19.06 18.29 14.59
C ALA A 82 -20.02 17.14 14.90
N GLY A 83 -19.64 15.91 14.56
CA GLY A 83 -20.55 14.78 14.62
C GLY A 83 -20.13 13.60 13.75
N VAL A 84 -21.12 12.93 13.19
CA VAL A 84 -20.93 11.78 12.30
C VAL A 84 -21.35 12.17 10.90
N ALA A 85 -20.57 11.81 9.90
CA ALA A 85 -20.96 11.96 8.50
C ALA A 85 -20.57 10.72 7.70
N TRP A 86 -21.25 10.54 6.58
CA TRP A 86 -20.97 9.47 5.62
C TRP A 86 -20.58 10.06 4.28
N TYR A 87 -19.55 9.47 3.69
CA TYR A 87 -19.13 9.69 2.31
C TYR A 87 -19.28 8.37 1.55
N TRP A 88 -19.77 8.40 0.31
CA TRP A 88 -19.71 7.22 -0.55
C TRP A 88 -19.59 7.55 -2.04
N THR A 89 -18.96 6.64 -2.79
CA THR A 89 -18.77 6.76 -4.24
C THR A 89 -18.72 5.38 -4.88
N SER A 90 -19.04 5.31 -6.18
CA SER A 90 -18.77 4.13 -7.01
C SER A 90 -17.48 4.33 -7.81
N PHE A 91 -16.78 3.25 -8.13
CA PHE A 91 -15.66 3.25 -9.06
C PHE A 91 -15.61 1.94 -9.84
N THR A 92 -14.98 1.96 -11.02
CA THR A 92 -14.78 0.75 -11.82
C THR A 92 -13.36 0.23 -11.65
N LEU A 93 -13.23 -1.07 -11.37
CA LEU A 93 -11.95 -1.76 -11.28
C LEU A 93 -11.85 -2.79 -12.40
N ALA A 94 -10.82 -2.69 -13.23
CA ALA A 94 -10.52 -3.76 -14.19
C ALA A 94 -10.01 -5.01 -13.43
N PRO A 95 -10.21 -6.23 -13.96
CA PRO A 95 -9.73 -7.46 -13.32
C PRO A 95 -8.27 -7.36 -12.87
N LEU A 96 -7.99 -7.80 -11.65
CA LEU A 96 -6.63 -7.91 -11.14
C LEU A 96 -5.94 -9.10 -11.82
N ALA A 97 -4.74 -8.89 -12.35
CA ALA A 97 -3.95 -9.98 -12.88
C ALA A 97 -3.55 -10.95 -11.76
N ALA A 98 -3.20 -12.19 -12.13
CA ALA A 98 -2.65 -13.14 -11.18
C ALA A 98 -1.43 -12.53 -10.48
N GLY A 99 -1.42 -12.55 -9.14
CA GLY A 99 -0.33 -11.98 -8.35
C GLY A 99 -0.42 -10.47 -8.12
N GLN A 100 -1.49 -9.79 -8.52
CA GLN A 100 -1.76 -8.41 -8.13
C GLN A 100 -2.66 -8.33 -6.88
N ILE A 101 -2.55 -7.20 -6.18
CA ILE A 101 -3.38 -6.77 -5.05
C ILE A 101 -3.90 -5.35 -5.32
N ALA A 102 -4.95 -4.96 -4.61
CA ALA A 102 -5.49 -3.60 -4.61
C ALA A 102 -5.43 -3.02 -3.20
N LEU A 103 -4.57 -2.03 -3.00
CA LEU A 103 -4.45 -1.27 -1.77
C LEU A 103 -5.24 0.02 -1.92
N VAL A 104 -6.12 0.33 -0.97
CA VAL A 104 -6.83 1.62 -0.96
C VAL A 104 -6.17 2.52 0.08
N ARG A 105 -5.67 3.66 -0.37
CA ARG A 105 -4.92 4.63 0.42
C ARG A 105 -5.74 5.86 0.70
N PHE A 106 -5.71 6.28 1.95
CA PHE A 106 -6.26 7.54 2.43
C PHE A 106 -5.09 8.41 2.86
N GLY A 107 -5.00 9.63 2.32
CA GLY A 107 -3.97 10.57 2.75
C GLY A 107 -4.13 10.98 4.21
N ALA A 108 -5.38 11.21 4.63
CA ALA A 108 -5.78 11.54 6.00
C ALA A 108 -7.31 11.68 6.05
N VAL A 109 -7.90 11.36 7.21
CA VAL A 109 -9.33 11.55 7.49
C VAL A 109 -9.44 12.05 8.92
N ASP A 110 -10.08 13.20 9.14
CA ASP A 110 -10.25 13.75 10.50
C ASP A 110 -11.70 13.50 10.99
N TYR A 111 -11.97 12.77 12.06
CA TYR A 111 -11.00 12.15 12.98
C TYR A 111 -10.95 10.62 12.92
N ARG A 112 -12.09 9.93 13.10
CA ARG A 112 -12.17 8.47 13.04
C ARG A 112 -12.91 8.00 11.81
N ALA A 113 -12.23 7.26 10.95
CA ALA A 113 -12.76 6.65 9.75
C ALA A 113 -13.15 5.19 9.97
N GLU A 114 -14.32 4.78 9.51
CA GLU A 114 -14.69 3.38 9.30
C GLU A 114 -14.96 3.17 7.81
N VAL A 115 -14.23 2.23 7.20
CA VAL A 115 -14.19 2.07 5.74
C VAL A 115 -14.88 0.79 5.33
N TYR A 116 -15.70 0.88 4.29
CA TYR A 116 -16.50 -0.21 3.75
C TYR A 116 -16.33 -0.32 2.23
N PHE A 117 -16.19 -1.54 1.74
CA PHE A 117 -16.25 -1.86 0.31
C PHE A 117 -17.41 -2.79 0.06
N ASN A 118 -18.29 -2.44 -0.89
CA ASN A 118 -19.44 -3.26 -1.27
C ASN A 118 -20.28 -3.71 -0.04
N GLY A 119 -20.48 -2.79 0.92
CA GLY A 119 -21.21 -3.03 2.17
C GLY A 119 -20.42 -3.77 3.26
N GLN A 120 -19.21 -4.29 2.97
CA GLN A 120 -18.39 -5.03 3.92
C GLN A 120 -17.35 -4.12 4.58
N LYS A 121 -17.21 -4.19 5.91
CA LYS A 121 -16.25 -3.38 6.66
C LYS A 121 -14.82 -3.87 6.44
N ALA A 122 -13.95 -3.01 5.91
CA ALA A 122 -12.52 -3.27 5.77
C ALA A 122 -11.76 -3.04 7.09
N GLY A 123 -12.19 -2.04 7.86
CA GLY A 123 -11.58 -1.70 9.15
C GLY A 123 -11.89 -0.28 9.58
N SER A 124 -11.13 0.21 10.55
CA SER A 124 -11.21 1.57 11.04
C SER A 124 -9.83 2.15 11.32
N ARG A 125 -9.75 3.48 11.28
CA ARG A 125 -8.57 4.25 11.65
C ARG A 125 -8.97 5.46 12.46
N GLU A 126 -8.20 5.71 13.50
CA GLU A 126 -8.34 6.86 14.38
C GLU A 126 -7.09 7.71 14.26
N GLY A 127 -7.25 9.01 14.03
CA GLY A 127 -6.16 9.95 13.82
C GLY A 127 -6.35 10.79 12.55
N GLY A 128 -6.30 12.12 12.70
CA GLY A 128 -6.63 13.07 11.65
C GLY A 128 -5.53 13.38 10.62
N TYR A 129 -4.28 12.94 10.83
CA TYR A 129 -3.13 13.54 10.14
C TYR A 129 -2.23 12.60 9.35
N LEU A 130 -2.28 11.30 9.64
CA LEU A 130 -1.38 10.33 9.04
C LEU A 130 -2.10 9.52 7.96
N PRO A 131 -1.40 9.19 6.86
CA PRO A 131 -1.95 8.32 5.84
C PRO A 131 -2.15 6.91 6.38
N PHE A 132 -3.13 6.21 5.82
CA PHE A 132 -3.37 4.81 6.10
C PHE A 132 -3.89 4.10 4.86
N GLU A 133 -3.76 2.77 4.86
CA GLU A 133 -4.20 1.93 3.76
C GLU A 133 -4.86 0.64 4.24
N PHE A 134 -5.67 0.06 3.36
CA PHE A 134 -6.25 -1.27 3.51
C PHE A 134 -5.95 -2.11 2.28
N ASP A 135 -5.56 -3.38 2.49
CA ASP A 135 -5.62 -4.39 1.42
C ASP A 135 -7.10 -4.73 1.19
N ALA A 136 -7.67 -4.21 0.11
CA ALA A 136 -9.06 -4.42 -0.27
C ALA A 136 -9.22 -5.54 -1.30
N THR A 137 -8.16 -6.30 -1.60
CA THR A 137 -8.13 -7.28 -2.70
C THR A 137 -9.28 -8.29 -2.62
N SER A 138 -9.61 -8.78 -1.43
CA SER A 138 -10.70 -9.75 -1.22
C SER A 138 -12.10 -9.11 -1.13
N LEU A 139 -12.17 -7.79 -0.99
CA LEU A 139 -13.43 -7.04 -0.85
C LEU A 139 -13.88 -6.42 -2.18
N LEU A 140 -13.00 -6.39 -3.18
CA LEU A 140 -13.24 -5.82 -4.50
C LEU A 140 -13.47 -6.90 -5.56
N HIS A 141 -14.19 -6.54 -6.61
CA HIS A 141 -14.41 -7.41 -7.77
C HIS A 141 -14.23 -6.64 -9.08
N PRO A 142 -14.07 -7.34 -10.22
CA PRO A 142 -14.10 -6.67 -11.52
C PRO A 142 -15.41 -5.92 -11.75
N GLY A 143 -15.33 -4.77 -12.43
CA GLY A 143 -16.49 -3.93 -12.71
C GLY A 143 -16.71 -2.86 -11.64
N GLU A 144 -17.97 -2.49 -11.42
CA GLU A 144 -18.35 -1.45 -10.46
C GLU A 144 -18.22 -1.93 -9.02
N ASN A 145 -17.61 -1.11 -8.17
CA ASN A 145 -17.50 -1.33 -6.72
C ASN A 145 -17.96 -0.06 -6.00
N GLN A 146 -18.44 -0.22 -4.77
CA GLN A 146 -18.79 0.89 -3.89
C GLN A 146 -17.77 1.03 -2.76
N LEU A 147 -17.38 2.27 -2.49
CA LEU A 147 -16.61 2.66 -1.31
C LEU A 147 -17.46 3.59 -0.46
N ALA A 148 -17.61 3.26 0.82
CA ALA A 148 -18.24 4.11 1.81
C ALA A 148 -17.31 4.34 3.01
N VAL A 149 -17.35 5.55 3.56
CA VAL A 149 -16.56 5.95 4.71
C VAL A 149 -17.48 6.66 5.70
N ARG A 150 -17.57 6.10 6.90
CA ARG A 150 -18.15 6.78 8.05
C ARG A 150 -17.05 7.57 8.74
N VAL A 151 -17.26 8.85 8.93
CA VAL A 151 -16.37 9.74 9.66
C VAL A 151 -17.04 10.16 10.96
N VAL A 152 -16.31 10.03 12.06
CA VAL A 152 -16.72 10.52 13.38
C VAL A 152 -15.71 11.54 13.83
N ASP A 153 -16.18 12.75 14.12
CA ASP A 153 -15.33 13.82 14.64
C ASP A 153 -16.11 14.70 15.62
N PRO A 154 -15.96 14.51 16.95
CA PRO A 154 -16.53 15.41 17.95
C PRO A 154 -15.88 16.79 17.90
N GLY A 155 -16.54 17.79 18.47
CA GLY A 155 -16.03 19.16 18.54
C GLY A 155 -16.09 19.67 19.97
N ALA A 156 -15.97 20.97 20.20
CA ALA A 156 -16.26 21.51 21.53
C ALA A 156 -17.74 21.30 21.94
N LYS A 157 -18.64 21.20 20.94
CA LYS A 157 -20.06 20.90 21.09
C LYS A 157 -20.54 20.14 19.84
N PRO A 158 -20.95 18.87 19.94
CA PRO A 158 -20.86 17.99 21.12
C PRO A 158 -19.40 17.61 21.44
N ASP A 159 -19.07 17.55 22.73
CA ASP A 159 -17.75 17.18 23.27
C ASP A 159 -17.50 15.67 23.31
N GLU A 160 -18.52 14.85 23.04
CA GLU A 160 -18.39 13.41 22.84
C GLU A 160 -19.31 12.93 21.71
N VAL A 161 -18.77 12.15 20.78
CA VAL A 161 -19.52 11.52 19.68
C VAL A 161 -19.07 10.09 19.49
N ALA A 162 -20.01 9.14 19.56
CA ALA A 162 -19.76 7.71 19.39
C ALA A 162 -18.56 7.20 20.23
N GLY A 163 -18.48 7.63 21.50
CA GLY A 163 -17.45 7.25 22.45
C GLY A 163 -16.08 7.91 22.25
N ILE A 164 -15.96 8.88 21.35
CA ILE A 164 -14.75 9.72 21.22
C ILE A 164 -15.02 11.04 21.90
N LYS A 165 -14.19 11.39 22.88
CA LYS A 165 -14.24 12.70 23.55
C LYS A 165 -13.31 13.67 22.85
N TYR A 166 -13.80 14.87 22.56
CA TYR A 166 -13.03 15.94 21.95
C TYR A 166 -11.76 16.27 22.74
N ALA A 167 -11.84 16.27 24.08
CA ALA A 167 -10.70 16.53 24.96
C ALA A 167 -9.58 15.47 24.89
N GLU A 168 -9.85 14.29 24.30
CA GLU A 168 -8.89 13.20 24.14
C GLU A 168 -8.29 13.17 22.72
N ILE A 169 -8.79 14.00 21.80
CA ILE A 169 -8.27 14.12 20.44
C ILE A 169 -7.03 15.01 20.43
N PRO A 170 -5.94 14.63 19.74
CA PRO A 170 -4.80 15.51 19.50
C PRO A 170 -5.15 16.58 18.44
N HIS A 171 -5.97 17.57 18.82
CA HIS A 171 -6.54 18.56 17.89
C HIS A 171 -5.83 19.93 17.90
N GLY A 172 -4.79 20.11 18.73
CA GLY A 172 -4.01 21.35 18.80
C GLY A 172 -4.87 22.63 18.92
N LYS A 173 -4.60 23.63 18.07
CA LYS A 173 -5.36 24.89 17.98
C LYS A 173 -6.61 24.82 17.09
N GLN A 174 -7.10 23.62 16.71
CA GLN A 174 -8.34 23.49 15.91
C GLN A 174 -9.57 24.07 16.63
N ASN A 175 -9.49 24.38 17.92
CA ASN A 175 -10.51 25.14 18.67
C ASN A 175 -10.41 26.67 18.49
N TRP A 176 -9.30 27.20 17.96
CA TRP A 176 -9.10 28.63 17.65
C TRP A 176 -9.43 28.98 16.19
N TYR A 177 -9.50 27.96 15.33
CA TYR A 177 -9.85 28.07 13.92
C TYR A 177 -11.11 27.24 13.63
N VAL A 178 -11.59 27.27 12.38
CA VAL A 178 -12.65 26.35 11.94
C VAL A 178 -12.10 24.93 11.98
N GLN A 179 -12.83 24.02 12.63
CA GLN A 179 -12.50 22.60 12.67
C GLN A 179 -12.40 22.05 11.25
N THR A 180 -11.48 21.11 11.03
CA THR A 180 -11.33 20.42 9.74
C THR A 180 -11.71 18.98 9.97
N SER A 181 -12.78 18.53 9.33
CA SER A 181 -13.25 17.15 9.46
C SER A 181 -13.53 16.55 8.10
N GLY A 182 -13.57 15.23 8.04
CA GLY A 182 -13.83 14.48 6.81
C GLY A 182 -12.57 14.07 6.07
N LEU A 183 -12.76 13.72 4.80
CA LEU A 183 -11.72 13.24 3.89
C LEU A 183 -10.88 14.43 3.37
N TRP A 184 -10.13 15.12 4.25
CA TRP A 184 -9.43 16.36 3.91
C TRP A 184 -8.13 16.16 3.11
N GLN A 185 -7.72 14.91 2.88
CA GLN A 185 -6.66 14.52 1.96
C GLN A 185 -7.17 13.43 1.00
N GLY A 186 -6.43 13.24 -0.11
CA GLY A 186 -6.90 12.43 -1.23
C GLY A 186 -7.08 10.94 -0.90
N VAL A 187 -7.87 10.28 -1.74
CA VAL A 187 -8.10 8.82 -1.68
C VAL A 187 -7.71 8.23 -3.03
N GLU A 188 -6.98 7.12 -3.02
CA GLU A 188 -6.55 6.43 -4.24
C GLU A 188 -6.54 4.91 -4.06
N ILE A 189 -6.59 4.20 -5.19
CA ILE A 189 -6.39 2.75 -5.24
C ILE A 189 -5.08 2.49 -5.96
N GLU A 190 -4.13 1.86 -5.28
CA GLU A 190 -2.91 1.34 -5.89
C GLU A 190 -3.11 -0.15 -6.19
N VAL A 191 -3.10 -0.49 -7.48
CA VAL A 191 -2.99 -1.88 -7.92
C VAL A 191 -1.53 -2.19 -8.18
N LYS A 192 -0.98 -3.16 -7.45
CA LYS A 192 0.43 -3.52 -7.55
C LYS A 192 0.67 -5.01 -7.33
N ALA A 193 1.90 -5.45 -7.53
CA ALA A 193 2.28 -6.83 -7.27
C ALA A 193 2.17 -7.21 -5.78
N ARG A 194 1.80 -8.48 -5.52
CA ARG A 194 1.76 -9.07 -4.16
C ARG A 194 3.08 -8.89 -3.42
N LEU A 195 4.19 -9.14 -4.12
CA LEU A 195 5.52 -8.81 -3.64
C LEU A 195 5.82 -7.34 -3.98
N HIS A 196 5.90 -6.50 -2.96
CA HIS A 196 6.12 -5.06 -3.12
C HIS A 196 7.01 -4.48 -2.02
N LEU A 197 7.55 -3.29 -2.27
CA LEU A 197 8.36 -2.54 -1.33
C LEU A 197 7.46 -1.91 -0.25
N GLY A 198 7.91 -2.00 1.00
CA GLY A 198 7.45 -1.12 2.07
C GLY A 198 8.17 0.24 2.00
N ALA A 199 8.10 1.04 3.07
CA ALA A 199 8.75 2.36 3.10
C ALA A 199 10.28 2.25 3.06
N VAL A 200 10.89 2.60 1.91
CA VAL A 200 12.34 2.62 1.74
C VAL A 200 12.94 3.83 2.47
N HIS A 201 13.98 3.59 3.27
CA HIS A 201 14.70 4.62 3.99
C HIS A 201 16.19 4.61 3.66
N ILE A 202 16.81 5.79 3.62
CA ILE A 202 18.26 5.94 3.50
C ILE A 202 18.77 6.92 4.55
N THR A 203 19.75 6.45 5.32
CA THR A 203 20.54 7.28 6.22
C THR A 203 21.88 7.55 5.56
N ALA A 204 22.15 8.80 5.18
CA ALA A 204 23.37 9.24 4.51
C ALA A 204 24.09 10.29 5.36
N ARG A 205 25.42 10.17 5.52
CA ARG A 205 26.24 11.07 6.36
C ARG A 205 27.23 11.88 5.52
N ALA A 206 27.60 13.06 6.00
CA ALA A 206 28.59 13.93 5.35
C ALA A 206 29.94 13.25 5.01
N ASP A 207 30.35 12.19 5.72
CA ASP A 207 31.59 11.43 5.42
C ASP A 207 31.48 10.44 4.23
N GLY A 208 30.31 10.44 3.58
CA GLY A 208 29.96 9.60 2.45
C GLY A 208 29.46 8.20 2.83
N SER A 209 29.38 7.86 4.12
CA SER A 209 28.79 6.59 4.56
C SER A 209 27.27 6.62 4.47
N PHE A 210 26.67 5.49 4.11
CA PHE A 210 25.22 5.35 4.10
C PHE A 210 24.74 3.94 4.44
N ARG A 211 23.46 3.85 4.82
CA ARG A 211 22.70 2.61 4.94
C ARG A 211 21.33 2.80 4.31
N ILE A 212 20.98 1.92 3.38
CA ILE A 212 19.62 1.81 2.82
C ILE A 212 18.91 0.67 3.54
N GLU A 213 17.70 0.94 4.02
CA GLU A 213 16.78 -0.03 4.58
C GLU A 213 15.57 -0.15 3.64
N ALA A 214 15.41 -1.33 3.06
CA ALA A 214 14.39 -1.61 2.06
C ALA A 214 13.49 -2.75 2.55
N PRO A 215 12.41 -2.45 3.28
CA PRO A 215 11.41 -3.45 3.65
C PRO A 215 10.63 -3.90 2.41
N TYR A 216 10.13 -5.13 2.44
CA TYR A 216 9.22 -5.67 1.44
C TYR A 216 8.08 -6.45 2.12
N VAL A 217 6.96 -6.54 1.42
CA VAL A 217 5.74 -7.25 1.80
C VAL A 217 5.41 -8.26 0.72
N ASN A 218 4.98 -9.45 1.13
CA ASN A 218 4.47 -10.51 0.27
C ASN A 218 3.03 -10.84 0.68
N ALA A 219 2.06 -10.09 0.14
CA ALA A 219 0.66 -10.25 0.48
C ALA A 219 0.10 -11.57 -0.11
N GLY A 220 -0.06 -12.61 0.71
CA GLY A 220 -0.78 -13.84 0.34
C GLY A 220 0.05 -15.13 0.28
N GLY A 221 1.26 -15.16 0.86
CA GLY A 221 1.98 -16.36 1.32
C GLY A 221 2.36 -17.45 0.29
N ASN A 222 1.82 -17.42 -0.93
CA ASN A 222 2.06 -18.44 -1.94
C ASN A 222 3.28 -18.04 -2.78
N PRO A 223 4.27 -18.94 -2.95
CA PRO A 223 5.54 -18.61 -3.57
C PRO A 223 5.37 -18.07 -4.98
N MET A 224 6.03 -16.95 -5.26
CA MET A 224 6.67 -16.80 -6.56
C MET A 224 7.45 -18.10 -6.82
N GLY A 225 7.18 -18.79 -7.94
CA GLY A 225 7.90 -20.01 -8.30
C GLY A 225 9.42 -19.79 -8.43
N GLU A 226 9.81 -18.55 -8.69
CA GLU A 226 11.18 -18.10 -8.93
C GLU A 226 11.74 -17.27 -7.76
N PRO A 227 13.07 -17.31 -7.52
CA PRO A 227 13.75 -16.35 -6.66
C PRO A 227 13.43 -14.91 -7.07
N ALA A 228 13.18 -14.05 -6.09
CA ALA A 228 12.96 -12.63 -6.32
C ALA A 228 14.29 -11.89 -6.18
N LYS A 229 14.38 -10.69 -6.76
CA LYS A 229 15.59 -9.85 -6.69
C LYS A 229 15.20 -8.46 -6.23
N MET A 230 15.99 -7.90 -5.32
CA MET A 230 15.93 -6.49 -4.96
C MET A 230 17.19 -5.79 -5.46
N SER A 231 17.02 -4.63 -6.09
CA SER A 231 18.13 -3.78 -6.56
C SER A 231 18.02 -2.39 -5.96
N ALA A 232 19.16 -1.78 -5.64
CA ALA A 232 19.27 -0.40 -5.19
C ALA A 232 20.32 0.33 -6.00
N GLN A 233 20.01 1.55 -6.43
CA GLN A 233 20.89 2.44 -7.19
C GLN A 233 20.88 3.84 -6.58
N ILE A 234 22.04 4.47 -6.46
CA ILE A 234 22.18 5.88 -6.10
C ILE A 234 22.64 6.64 -7.35
N LEU A 235 21.90 7.67 -7.70
CA LEU A 235 22.20 8.59 -8.79
C LEU A 235 22.60 9.95 -8.22
N ASP A 236 23.59 10.60 -8.82
CA ASP A 236 23.96 11.98 -8.50
C ASP A 236 22.92 13.00 -9.01
N SER A 237 23.18 14.29 -8.77
CA SER A 237 22.30 15.38 -9.19
C SER A 237 22.18 15.52 -10.71
N GLY A 238 23.13 14.98 -11.47
CA GLY A 238 23.10 14.90 -12.94
C GLY A 238 22.38 13.66 -13.46
N GLY A 239 21.87 12.78 -12.59
CA GLY A 239 21.21 11.53 -12.96
C GLY A 239 22.16 10.40 -13.32
N LYS A 240 23.47 10.54 -13.04
CA LYS A 240 24.45 9.46 -13.27
C LYS A 240 24.42 8.49 -12.10
N VAL A 241 24.34 7.18 -12.38
CA VAL A 241 24.48 6.13 -11.36
C VAL A 241 25.90 6.16 -10.79
N VAL A 242 26.02 6.43 -9.49
CA VAL A 242 27.30 6.49 -8.76
C VAL A 242 27.49 5.30 -7.82
N TRP A 243 26.43 4.53 -7.55
CA TRP A 243 26.51 3.29 -6.78
C TRP A 243 25.33 2.37 -7.13
N GLU A 244 25.58 1.06 -7.15
CA GLU A 244 24.52 0.05 -7.34
C GLU A 244 24.85 -1.30 -6.67
N ARG A 245 23.81 -1.97 -6.17
CA ARG A 245 23.85 -3.34 -5.64
C ARG A 245 22.53 -4.06 -5.85
N SER A 246 22.57 -5.39 -5.77
CA SER A 246 21.38 -6.23 -5.72
C SER A 246 21.53 -7.40 -4.78
N ILE A 247 20.41 -7.84 -4.21
CA ILE A 247 20.29 -9.01 -3.33
C ILE A 247 19.24 -9.95 -3.92
N GLU A 248 19.54 -11.25 -3.96
CA GLU A 248 18.54 -12.28 -4.25
C GLU A 248 17.77 -12.60 -2.98
N LEU A 249 16.45 -12.58 -3.09
CA LEU A 249 15.52 -13.01 -2.05
C LEU A 249 15.21 -14.49 -2.28
N MET A 250 15.51 -15.31 -1.28
CA MET A 250 15.25 -16.75 -1.33
C MET A 250 14.09 -17.13 -0.41
N PRO A 251 13.23 -18.08 -0.81
CA PRO A 251 12.27 -18.67 0.10
C PRO A 251 12.99 -19.41 1.23
N LEU A 252 12.38 -19.44 2.41
CA LEU A 252 12.77 -20.36 3.46
C LEU A 252 12.52 -21.78 2.97
N VAL A 253 13.55 -22.61 3.00
CA VAL A 253 13.46 -24.02 2.59
C VAL A 253 13.22 -24.86 3.83
N GLY A 254 11.99 -25.35 3.99
CA GLY A 254 11.65 -26.40 4.97
C GLY A 254 11.69 -27.79 4.33
N LEU A 255 11.65 -28.84 5.16
CA LEU A 255 11.78 -30.25 4.76
C LEU A 255 10.84 -30.69 3.61
N ASN A 256 9.72 -29.99 3.35
CA ASN A 256 8.79 -30.30 2.25
C ASN A 256 8.11 -29.07 1.60
N ARG A 257 8.51 -27.84 1.93
CA ARG A 257 7.88 -26.61 1.40
C ARG A 257 8.87 -25.46 1.27
N ARG A 258 8.71 -24.68 0.20
CA ARG A 258 9.27 -23.33 0.06
C ARG A 258 8.27 -22.36 0.66
N LEU A 259 8.67 -21.65 1.72
CA LEU A 259 7.85 -20.63 2.38
C LEU A 259 8.47 -19.26 2.13
N TRP A 260 7.69 -18.35 1.56
CA TRP A 260 8.07 -16.95 1.52
C TRP A 260 7.56 -16.26 2.79
N PRO A 261 8.39 -15.49 3.50
CA PRO A 261 7.88 -14.70 4.60
C PRO A 261 6.92 -13.62 4.08
N ASP A 262 5.88 -13.32 4.85
CA ASP A 262 4.89 -12.28 4.48
C ASP A 262 5.50 -10.87 4.46
N HIS A 263 6.64 -10.69 5.14
CA HIS A 263 7.41 -9.46 5.13
C HIS A 263 8.89 -9.74 5.40
N GLY A 264 9.75 -8.82 4.99
CA GLY A 264 11.17 -8.86 5.29
C GLY A 264 11.84 -7.52 5.01
N LYS A 265 13.17 -7.48 5.16
CA LYS A 265 13.96 -6.27 4.94
C LYS A 265 15.31 -6.62 4.36
N CYS A 266 15.72 -5.89 3.33
CA CYS A 266 17.09 -5.87 2.85
C CYS A 266 17.81 -4.62 3.37
N GLU A 267 19.09 -4.77 3.67
CA GLU A 267 19.95 -3.65 4.03
C GLU A 267 21.11 -3.54 3.05
N PHE A 268 21.40 -2.31 2.62
CA PHE A 268 22.55 -2.02 1.78
C PHE A 268 23.44 -0.97 2.47
N PRO A 269 24.48 -1.39 3.22
CA PRO A 269 25.51 -0.48 3.68
C PRO A 269 26.44 -0.13 2.51
N GLY A 270 26.95 1.11 2.49
CA GLY A 270 27.90 1.53 1.47
C GLY A 270 28.59 2.84 1.77
N ARG A 271 29.44 3.26 0.83
CA ARG A 271 30.15 4.53 0.88
C ARG A 271 30.30 5.13 -0.51
N ILE A 272 30.15 6.44 -0.62
CA ILE A 272 30.52 7.24 -1.80
C ILE A 272 31.65 8.18 -1.40
N SER A 273 32.74 8.20 -2.18
CA SER A 273 33.87 9.09 -1.93
C SER A 273 33.56 10.52 -2.35
N ASN A 274 33.87 11.49 -1.49
CA ASN A 274 33.71 12.93 -1.74
C ASN A 274 32.31 13.31 -2.28
N PRO A 275 31.22 12.99 -1.54
CA PRO A 275 29.88 13.34 -1.97
C PRO A 275 29.69 14.86 -2.03
N SER A 276 28.85 15.34 -2.95
CA SER A 276 28.39 16.73 -2.90
C SER A 276 27.43 16.91 -1.72
N LEU A 277 27.85 17.69 -0.73
CA LEU A 277 27.06 17.92 0.49
C LEU A 277 25.84 18.79 0.20
N TRP A 278 24.75 18.50 0.91
CA TRP A 278 23.56 19.33 0.88
C TRP A 278 23.68 20.46 1.90
N SER A 279 23.31 21.66 1.50
CA SER A 279 23.12 22.81 2.38
C SER A 279 22.09 23.77 1.76
N PRO A 280 21.54 24.73 2.53
CA PRO A 280 20.69 25.77 1.97
C PRO A 280 21.36 26.59 0.84
N ALA A 281 22.68 26.77 0.90
CA ALA A 281 23.45 27.49 -0.12
C ALA A 281 23.84 26.60 -1.33
N SER A 282 23.89 25.28 -1.14
CA SER A 282 24.25 24.30 -2.16
C SER A 282 23.37 23.06 -2.00
N PRO A 283 22.13 23.06 -2.54
CA PRO A 283 21.13 22.03 -2.29
C PRO A 283 21.35 20.79 -3.17
N ALA A 284 22.54 20.18 -3.10
CA ALA A 284 22.88 18.99 -3.86
C ALA A 284 22.01 17.80 -3.42
N LEU A 285 21.11 17.34 -4.31
CA LEU A 285 20.25 16.19 -4.08
C LEU A 285 20.69 15.00 -4.93
N TYR A 286 20.79 13.85 -4.28
CA TYR A 286 20.96 12.54 -4.90
C TYR A 286 19.60 11.85 -4.98
N THR A 287 19.52 10.84 -5.84
CA THR A 287 18.32 10.00 -5.99
C THR A 287 18.65 8.56 -5.65
N LEU A 288 17.95 7.99 -4.67
CA LEU A 288 17.90 6.55 -4.44
C LEU A 288 16.76 5.96 -5.27
N ARG A 289 17.05 4.93 -6.06
CA ARG A 289 16.06 4.08 -6.72
C ARG A 289 16.18 2.66 -6.17
N VAL A 290 15.10 2.12 -5.63
CA VAL A 290 15.01 0.72 -5.20
C VAL A 290 13.95 0.03 -6.04
N GLY A 291 14.25 -1.17 -6.53
CA GLY A 291 13.36 -1.97 -7.35
C GLY A 291 13.28 -3.41 -6.87
N LEU A 292 12.13 -4.03 -7.08
CA LEU A 292 11.89 -5.46 -6.92
C LEU A 292 11.66 -6.12 -8.28
N SER A 293 12.02 -7.39 -8.40
CA SER A 293 11.77 -8.21 -9.59
C SER A 293 10.28 -8.36 -9.93
N SER A 294 9.39 -8.02 -9.02
CA SER A 294 7.94 -7.91 -9.26
C SER A 294 7.55 -6.72 -10.14
N GLY A 295 8.49 -5.80 -10.41
CA GLY A 295 8.25 -4.54 -11.12
C GLY A 295 8.04 -3.35 -10.17
N ASP A 296 7.83 -3.58 -8.87
CA ASP A 296 7.63 -2.50 -7.91
C ASP A 296 8.90 -1.69 -7.70
N THR A 297 8.78 -0.37 -7.75
CA THR A 297 9.92 0.56 -7.68
C THR A 297 9.57 1.75 -6.79
N GLN A 298 10.52 2.17 -5.96
CA GLN A 298 10.45 3.42 -5.21
C GLN A 298 11.64 4.31 -5.52
N VAL A 299 11.38 5.61 -5.54
CA VAL A 299 12.36 6.66 -5.80
C VAL A 299 12.30 7.68 -4.67
N THR A 300 13.43 7.88 -3.99
CA THR A 300 13.55 8.82 -2.87
C THR A 300 14.71 9.77 -3.13
N ARG A 301 14.51 11.07 -2.91
CA ARG A 301 15.59 12.06 -2.96
C ARG A 301 16.21 12.22 -1.57
N PHE A 302 17.52 12.40 -1.52
CA PHE A 302 18.23 12.64 -0.27
C PHE A 302 19.44 13.56 -0.49
N GLY A 303 19.93 14.15 0.60
CA GLY A 303 21.17 14.93 0.62
C GLY A 303 22.14 14.32 1.63
N TRP A 304 23.43 14.64 1.49
CA TRP A 304 24.45 14.28 2.46
C TRP A 304 24.56 15.42 3.48
N GLY A 305 24.28 15.13 4.74
CA GLY A 305 24.31 16.10 5.85
C GLY A 305 24.82 15.50 7.14
#